data_AF-A0A7C2L715-F1
#
_entry.id   AF-A0A7C2L715-F1
#
_cell.length_a   1.000
_cell.length_b   1.000
_cell.length_c   1.000
_cell.angle_alpha   90.00
_cell.angle_beta   90.00
_cell.angle_gamma   90.00
#
_symmetry.space_group_name_H-M   'P 1'
#
loop_
_entity.id
_entity.type
_entity.pdbx_description
1 polymer ?
#
loop_
_entity_poly.entity_id
_entity_poly.type
_entity_poly.pdbx_seq_one_letter_code
_entity_poly.pdbx_strand_id
1 'polypeptide(L)'
;MRPVIISVSPPAGVDGGEVIITCQNLDTSRFGRFRVLFGKVAGRIVGASPHRVTVAVPGEAGREPQPVPLVIEVNGERSPSVP
;
A
#
# COMPACT_ATOMS: atom_id res chain seq x y z
N MET A 1 -0.23 12.09 -12.15
CA MET A 1 -1.16 12.40 -11.04
C MET A 1 -0.69 11.66 -9.81
N ARG A 2 -0.85 12.28 -8.64
CA ARG A 2 -0.46 11.68 -7.36
C ARG A 2 -1.51 10.65 -6.91
N PRO A 3 -1.12 9.45 -6.43
CA PRO A 3 -2.05 8.47 -5.89
C PRO A 3 -2.61 8.96 -4.54
N VAL A 4 -3.85 8.58 -4.23
CA VAL A 4 -4.51 8.90 -2.95
C VAL A 4 -5.10 7.65 -2.36
N ILE A 5 -4.78 7.36 -1.09
CA ILE A 5 -5.44 6.30 -0.32
C ILE A 5 -6.74 6.87 0.26
N ILE A 6 -7.85 6.17 0.05
CA ILE A 6 -9.18 6.52 0.55
C ILE A 6 -9.50 5.71 1.80
N SER A 7 -9.23 4.41 1.77
CA SER A 7 -9.48 3.52 2.90
C SER A 7 -8.61 2.26 2.83
N VAL A 8 -8.42 1.63 4.00
CA VAL A 8 -7.70 0.38 4.18
C VAL A 8 -8.59 -0.58 4.97
N SER A 9 -8.71 -1.82 4.52
CA SER A 9 -9.51 -2.84 5.20
C SER A 9 -8.87 -4.24 5.09
N PRO A 10 -8.63 -4.94 6.21
CA PRO A 10 -8.76 -4.45 7.59
C PRO A 10 -7.72 -3.34 7.92
N PRO A 11 -7.96 -2.50 8.94
CA PRO A 11 -7.00 -1.46 9.36
C PRO A 11 -5.79 -2.02 10.10
N ALA A 12 -5.81 -3.29 10.48
CA ALA A 12 -4.70 -4.01 11.09
C ALA A 12 -4.64 -5.43 10.51
N GLY A 13 -3.43 -5.94 10.32
CA GLY A 13 -3.19 -7.27 9.81
C GLY A 13 -1.93 -7.87 10.42
N VAL A 14 -1.89 -9.19 10.47
CA VAL A 14 -0.69 -9.95 10.86
C VAL A 14 0.19 -10.20 9.64
N ASP A 15 1.43 -10.60 9.88
CA ASP A 15 2.37 -11.04 8.84
C ASP A 15 1.71 -11.99 7.83
N GLY A 16 1.84 -11.66 6.55
CA GLY A 16 1.25 -12.44 5.45
C GLY A 16 -0.26 -12.29 5.27
N GLY A 17 -0.96 -11.61 6.19
CA GLY A 17 -2.36 -11.23 6.02
C GLY A 17 -2.54 -10.27 4.84
N GLU A 18 -3.74 -10.24 4.27
CA GLU A 18 -4.04 -9.37 3.14
C GLU A 18 -4.82 -8.13 3.59
N VAL A 19 -4.45 -6.98 3.04
CA VAL A 19 -5.22 -5.74 3.17
C VAL A 19 -5.67 -5.26 1.79
N ILE A 20 -6.88 -4.73 1.76
CA ILE A 20 -7.48 -4.08 0.59
C ILE A 20 -7.37 -2.57 0.80
N ILE A 21 -6.70 -1.90 -0.14
CA ILE A 21 -6.54 -0.46 -0.17
C ILE A 21 -7.46 0.08 -1.26
N THR A 22 -8.44 0.89 -0.89
CA THR A 22 -9.20 1.70 -1.84
C THR A 22 -8.41 2.95 -2.14
N CYS A 23 -8.19 3.25 -3.42
CA CYS A 23 -7.39 4.39 -3.84
C CYS A 23 -7.96 5.11 -5.05
N GLN A 24 -7.32 6.21 -5.42
CA GLN A 24 -7.54 6.92 -6.67
C GLN A 24 -6.19 7.24 -7.33
N ASN A 25 -6.24 7.46 -8.64
CA ASN A 25 -5.12 7.92 -9.46
C ASN A 25 -3.90 6.99 -9.44
N LEU A 26 -4.10 5.68 -9.21
CA LEU A 26 -3.03 4.70 -9.32
C LEU A 26 -2.81 4.35 -10.80
N ASP A 27 -1.66 4.75 -11.35
CA ASP A 27 -1.26 4.32 -12.69
C ASP A 27 -0.82 2.85 -12.66
N THR A 28 -1.65 1.97 -13.23
CA THR A 28 -1.40 0.53 -13.36
C THR A 28 -0.97 0.12 -14.76
N SER A 29 -0.75 1.07 -15.69
CA SER A 29 -0.34 0.79 -17.07
C SER A 29 1.04 0.14 -17.17
N ARG A 30 1.88 0.30 -16.13
CA ARG A 30 3.22 -0.28 -16.02
C ARG A 30 3.34 -1.06 -14.72
N PHE A 31 2.99 -2.34 -14.79
CA PHE A 31 3.17 -3.26 -13.68
C PHE A 31 4.64 -3.26 -13.21
N GLY A 32 4.88 -3.04 -11.91
CA GLY A 32 6.23 -2.94 -11.33
C GLY A 32 6.75 -1.52 -11.08
N ARG A 33 6.05 -0.47 -11.53
CA ARG A 33 6.39 0.95 -11.23
C ARG A 33 5.62 1.55 -10.06
N PHE A 34 4.90 0.73 -9.33
CA PHE A 34 4.23 1.13 -8.10
C PHE A 34 4.58 0.17 -6.96
N ARG A 35 4.56 0.71 -5.74
CA ARG A 35 4.85 0.01 -4.50
C ARG A 35 3.85 0.43 -3.43
N VAL A 36 3.53 -0.50 -2.54
CA VAL A 36 2.87 -0.19 -1.27
C VAL A 36 3.89 -0.39 -0.17
N LEU A 37 4.09 0.64 0.66
CA LEU A 37 5.03 0.63 1.77
C LEU A 37 4.27 0.64 3.09
N PHE A 38 4.62 -0.28 3.97
CA PHE A 38 4.26 -0.32 5.39
C PHE A 38 5.50 0.20 6.15
N GLY A 39 5.50 1.47 6.52
CA GLY A 39 6.69 2.15 7.03
C GLY A 39 7.75 2.22 5.94
N LYS A 40 8.85 1.50 6.14
CA LYS A 40 9.95 1.35 5.18
C LYS A 40 9.91 0.04 4.41
N VAL A 41 8.97 -0.85 4.72
CA VAL A 41 8.93 -2.22 4.21
C VAL A 41 7.93 -2.31 3.06
N ALA A 42 8.36 -2.87 1.92
CA ALA A 42 7.47 -3.05 0.79
C ALA A 42 6.57 -4.28 0.97
N GLY A 43 5.26 -4.09 0.85
CA GLY A 43 4.28 -5.18 0.81
C GLY A 43 4.27 -5.85 -0.56
N ARG A 44 3.93 -7.15 -0.58
CA ARG A 44 3.78 -7.89 -1.84
C ARG A 44 2.42 -7.62 -2.45
N ILE A 45 2.41 -7.03 -3.64
CA ILE A 45 1.17 -6.72 -4.36
C ILE A 45 0.58 -8.01 -4.92
N VAL A 46 -0.66 -8.30 -4.53
CA VAL A 46 -1.44 -9.46 -5.00
C VAL A 46 -2.27 -9.07 -6.22
N GLY A 47 -2.82 -7.86 -6.23
CA GLY A 47 -3.56 -7.33 -7.37
C GLY A 47 -3.70 -5.82 -7.29
N ALA A 48 -3.85 -5.16 -8.44
CA ALA A 48 -4.01 -3.72 -8.51
C ALA A 48 -4.90 -3.29 -9.68
N SER A 49 -5.65 -2.23 -9.46
CA SER A 49 -6.38 -1.45 -10.45
C SER A 49 -6.22 0.04 -10.12
N PRO A 50 -6.67 0.97 -10.98
CA PRO A 50 -6.62 2.39 -10.67
C PRO A 50 -7.33 2.81 -9.37
N HIS A 51 -8.21 1.95 -8.85
CA HIS A 51 -9.06 2.25 -7.69
C HIS A 51 -8.90 1.29 -6.51
N ARG A 52 -8.12 0.22 -6.64
CA ARG A 52 -7.98 -0.80 -5.60
C ARG A 52 -6.64 -1.49 -5.68
N VAL A 53 -6.02 -1.75 -4.53
CA VAL A 53 -4.84 -2.60 -4.40
C VAL A 53 -5.10 -3.66 -3.33
N THR A 54 -4.82 -4.92 -3.64
CA THR A 54 -4.70 -5.98 -2.64
C THR A 54 -3.21 -6.23 -2.42
N VAL A 55 -2.77 -6.16 -1.17
CA VAL A 55 -1.36 -6.32 -0.79
C VAL A 55 -1.25 -7.19 0.46
N ALA A 56 -0.25 -8.05 0.49
CA ALA A 56 0.09 -8.80 1.69
C ALA A 56 0.96 -7.96 2.63
N VAL A 57 0.61 -7.97 3.93
CA VAL A 57 1.37 -7.32 5.00
C VAL A 57 2.75 -7.99 5.10
N PRO A 58 3.85 -7.26 4.93
CA PRO A 58 5.19 -7.84 5.01
C PRO A 58 5.54 -8.15 6.46
N GLY A 59 6.20 -9.28 6.72
CA GLY A 59 6.49 -9.73 8.09
C GLY A 59 7.41 -8.78 8.86
N GLU A 60 8.30 -8.05 8.18
CA GLU A 60 9.15 -7.07 8.86
C GLU A 60 8.39 -5.81 9.30
N ALA A 61 7.19 -5.53 8.78
CA ALA A 61 6.41 -4.35 9.20
C ALA A 61 5.95 -4.42 10.66
N GLY A 62 5.79 -5.62 11.22
CA GLY A 62 5.51 -5.78 12.66
C GLY A 62 6.62 -5.25 13.58
N ARG A 63 7.81 -4.98 13.04
CA ARG A 63 8.97 -4.42 13.76
C ARG A 63 9.06 -2.89 13.68
N GLU A 64 8.26 -2.25 12.83
CA GLU A 64 8.19 -0.79 12.73
C GLU A 64 7.34 -0.22 13.90
N PRO A 65 7.59 1.04 14.33
CA PRO A 65 6.74 1.71 15.32
C PRO A 65 5.27 1.76 14.88
N GLN A 66 4.37 1.44 15.81
CA GLN A 66 2.92 1.43 15.55
C GLN A 66 2.29 2.80 15.85
N PRO A 67 1.27 3.25 15.07
CA PRO A 67 0.77 2.62 13.85
C PRO A 67 1.76 2.74 12.69
N VAL A 68 1.85 1.70 11.86
CA VAL A 68 2.77 1.67 10.73
C VAL A 68 2.21 2.50 9.58
N PRO A 69 2.88 3.58 9.14
CA PRO A 69 2.33 4.43 8.10
C PRO A 69 2.29 3.68 6.76
N LEU A 70 1.12 3.63 6.14
CA LEU A 70 0.90 3.05 4.82
C LEU A 70 0.98 4.11 3.73
N VAL A 71 1.72 3.82 2.67
CA VAL A 71 1.92 4.74 1.54
C VAL A 71 1.92 3.99 0.20
N ILE A 72 1.33 4.59 -0.83
CA ILE A 72 1.48 4.17 -2.23
C ILE A 72 2.50 5.07 -2.92
N GLU A 73 3.48 4.47 -3.59
CA GLU A 73 4.40 5.14 -4.50
C GLU A 73 4.14 4.68 -5.93
N VAL A 74 4.07 5.59 -6.90
CA VAL A 74 3.94 5.28 -8.32
C VAL A 74 4.62 6.34 -9.18
N ASN A 75 5.48 5.92 -10.11
CA ASN A 75 6.18 6.83 -11.04
C ASN A 75 6.92 8.01 -10.36
N GLY A 76 7.43 7.83 -9.13
CA GLY A 76 8.09 8.88 -8.36
C GLY A 76 7.16 9.76 -7.52
N GLU A 77 5.84 9.60 -7.65
CA GLU A 77 4.84 10.27 -6.81
C GLU A 77 4.48 9.40 -5.59
N ARG A 78 4.19 10.04 -4.46
CA ARG A 78 3.92 9.38 -3.18
C ARG A 78 2.59 9.85 -2.59
N SER A 79 1.69 8.95 -2.19
CA SER A 79 0.43 9.32 -1.54
C SER A 79 0.67 10.01 -0.19
N PRO A 80 -0.32 10.71 0.39
CA PRO A 80 -0.31 10.95 1.83
C PRO A 80 -0.22 9.61 2.58
N SER A 81 0.43 9.61 3.74
CA SER A 81 0.46 8.44 4.62
C SER A 81 -0.85 8.32 5.38
N VAL A 82 -1.34 7.10 5.51
CA VAL A 82 -2.45 6.75 6.41
C VAL A 82 -1.92 5.79 7.49
N PRO A 83 -2.51 5.77 8.70
CA PRO A 83 -2.12 4.81 9.74
C PRO A 83 -2.50 3.36 9.38
#